data_AF-A0A3C0C991-F1
#
_entry.id   AF-A0A3C0C991-F1
#
_cell.length_a   1.000
_cell.length_b   1.000
_cell.length_c   1.000
_cell.angle_alpha   90.00
_cell.angle_beta   90.00
_cell.angle_gamma   90.00
#
_symmetry.space_group_name_H-M   'P 1'
#
loop_
_entity.id
_entity.type
_entity.pdbx_description
1 polymer ?
#
loop_
_entity_poly.entity_id
_entity_poly.type
_entity_poly.pdbx_seq_one_letter_code
_entity_poly.pdbx_strand_id
1 'polypeptide(L)'
;MRLNKDKHIGRVLFIVEGSRTEFSILRQIFCNLLGYSYVEKRRNRPTYFESSNDRFSKIGVINTQESNIRDISENEAYLDEVFDTLRDQYQFPVDQSAIYYLFDRDPKSNTDSALIEKYILSLTNPYDNDDYKAGQLLLSYPSIESYIISNFRDTANVPQFLLGKDVKAYIGENTDIQINRISEETLIKAADEFLRYLSSEQITFDVDEFSEASHAVFTKQEAEYLSGQGFRLFSMLTLAFLQMGIIESEKFEI
;
A
#
# COMPACT_ATOMS: atom_id res chain seq x y z
N MET A 1 -5.66 -12.13 15.17
CA MET A 1 -6.01 -11.91 13.74
C MET A 1 -5.80 -13.20 12.99
N ARG A 2 -6.52 -13.39 11.88
CA ARG A 2 -6.39 -14.55 10.99
C ARG A 2 -6.36 -14.11 9.54
N LEU A 3 -5.72 -14.90 8.68
CA LEU A 3 -5.74 -14.70 7.24
C LEU A 3 -6.90 -15.50 6.63
N ASN A 4 -7.78 -14.84 5.90
CA ASN A 4 -8.83 -15.47 5.11
C ASN A 4 -8.34 -15.68 3.67
N LYS A 5 -7.72 -16.83 3.41
CA LYS A 5 -7.18 -17.19 2.09
C LYS A 5 -8.25 -17.42 1.02
N ASP A 6 -9.48 -17.74 1.45
CA ASP A 6 -10.60 -18.03 0.55
C ASP A 6 -11.45 -16.79 0.26
N LYS A 7 -11.01 -15.60 0.72
CA LYS A 7 -11.75 -14.36 0.53
C LYS A 7 -11.83 -13.99 -0.94
N HIS A 8 -13.06 -13.92 -1.47
CA HIS A 8 -13.29 -13.30 -2.77
C HIS A 8 -13.34 -11.79 -2.64
N ILE A 9 -12.37 -11.11 -3.24
CA ILE A 9 -12.20 -9.64 -3.16
C ILE A 9 -12.67 -8.91 -4.43
N GLY A 10 -13.17 -9.64 -5.43
CA GLY A 10 -13.62 -9.04 -6.68
C GLY A 10 -12.46 -8.54 -7.53
N ARG A 11 -12.39 -7.24 -7.77
CA ARG A 11 -11.31 -6.60 -8.53
C ARG A 11 -10.74 -5.44 -7.73
N VAL A 12 -9.41 -5.42 -7.62
CA VAL A 12 -8.68 -4.41 -6.84
C VAL A 12 -7.48 -3.92 -7.64
N LEU A 13 -7.35 -2.61 -7.76
CA LEU A 13 -6.30 -1.94 -8.50
C LEU A 13 -5.37 -1.22 -7.51
N PHE A 14 -4.09 -1.57 -7.55
CA PHE A 14 -3.03 -0.80 -6.91
C PHE A 14 -2.35 0.09 -7.94
N ILE A 15 -2.30 1.39 -7.66
CA ILE A 15 -1.55 2.39 -8.40
C ILE A 15 -0.36 2.78 -7.54
N VAL A 16 0.85 2.45 -7.99
CA VAL A 16 2.06 2.55 -7.16
C VAL A 16 3.06 3.59 -7.70
N GLU A 17 3.91 4.12 -6.82
CA GLU A 17 4.94 5.10 -7.21
C GLU A 17 6.10 4.47 -7.97
N GLY A 18 6.63 3.36 -7.42
CA GLY A 18 7.83 2.70 -7.92
C GLY A 18 7.57 1.74 -9.08
N SER A 19 8.58 0.95 -9.39
CA SER A 19 8.54 -0.02 -10.50
C SER A 19 9.14 -1.38 -10.15
N ARG A 20 9.51 -1.61 -8.88
CA ARG A 20 10.22 -2.83 -8.46
C ARG A 20 9.69 -3.42 -7.16
N THR A 21 9.85 -2.72 -6.03
CA THR A 21 9.57 -3.29 -4.71
C THR A 21 8.08 -3.56 -4.54
N GLU A 22 7.23 -2.59 -4.85
CA GLU A 22 5.77 -2.64 -4.74
C GLU A 22 5.21 -3.82 -5.55
N PHE A 23 5.58 -3.90 -6.83
CA PHE A 23 5.19 -5.01 -7.70
C PHE A 23 5.65 -6.37 -7.15
N SER A 24 6.84 -6.44 -6.54
CA SER A 24 7.37 -7.70 -6.01
C SER A 24 6.61 -8.15 -4.75
N ILE A 25 6.29 -7.21 -3.85
CA ILE A 25 5.50 -7.48 -2.64
C ILE A 25 4.08 -7.87 -3.01
N LEU A 26 3.40 -7.07 -3.84
CA LEU A 26 2.01 -7.30 -4.22
C LEU A 26 1.87 -8.62 -4.97
N ARG A 27 2.79 -8.94 -5.90
CA ARG A 27 2.80 -10.24 -6.57
C ARG A 27 3.02 -11.39 -5.61
N GLN A 28 3.97 -11.27 -4.68
CA GLN A 28 4.22 -12.32 -3.70
C GLN A 28 2.98 -12.60 -2.84
N ILE A 29 2.31 -11.56 -2.36
CA ILE A 29 1.16 -11.70 -1.47
C ILE A 29 -0.06 -12.20 -2.26
N PHE A 30 -0.50 -11.44 -3.25
CA PHE A 30 -1.76 -11.73 -3.91
C PHE A 30 -1.69 -12.90 -4.89
N CYS A 31 -0.62 -13.00 -5.68
CA CYS A 31 -0.51 -14.06 -6.69
C CYS A 31 0.09 -15.34 -6.10
N ASN A 32 1.21 -15.25 -5.38
CA ASN A 32 1.93 -16.45 -4.96
C ASN A 32 1.37 -17.06 -3.67
N LEU A 33 0.98 -16.24 -2.68
CA LEU A 33 0.49 -16.71 -1.39
C LEU A 33 -1.04 -16.91 -1.37
N LEU A 34 -1.80 -15.94 -1.88
CA LEU A 34 -3.27 -15.99 -1.89
C LEU A 34 -3.86 -16.64 -3.16
N GLY A 35 -3.06 -16.83 -4.21
CA GLY A 35 -3.50 -17.51 -5.43
C GLY A 35 -4.48 -16.71 -6.29
N TYR A 36 -4.60 -15.39 -6.11
CA TYR A 36 -5.46 -14.55 -6.93
C TYR A 36 -4.92 -14.39 -8.35
N SER A 37 -5.81 -14.09 -9.29
CA SER A 37 -5.39 -13.62 -10.61
C SER A 37 -4.70 -12.26 -10.49
N TYR A 38 -3.71 -12.02 -11.34
CA TYR A 38 -2.84 -10.86 -11.21
C TYR A 38 -2.46 -10.33 -12.58
N VAL A 39 -2.60 -9.02 -12.78
CA VAL A 39 -2.11 -8.31 -13.97
C VAL A 39 -1.24 -7.14 -13.54
N GLU A 40 -0.05 -6.99 -14.14
CA GLU A 40 0.80 -5.82 -13.90
C GLU A 40 1.18 -5.08 -15.18
N LYS A 41 1.11 -3.74 -15.12
CA LYS A 41 1.68 -2.82 -16.12
C LYS A 41 2.72 -1.95 -15.47
N ARG A 42 3.93 -1.96 -16.03
CA ARG A 42 5.00 -1.02 -15.63
C ARG A 42 5.15 0.02 -16.72
N ARG A 43 5.28 1.30 -16.36
CA ARG A 43 5.49 2.43 -17.28
C ARG A 43 6.63 2.21 -18.28
N ASN A 44 7.72 1.56 -17.81
CA ASN A 44 8.92 1.30 -18.61
C ASN A 44 8.89 -0.06 -19.34
N ARG A 45 7.76 -0.78 -19.33
CA ARG A 45 7.63 -2.06 -20.02
C ARG A 45 6.47 -2.03 -21.01
N PRO A 46 6.70 -2.44 -22.27
CA PRO A 46 5.63 -2.50 -23.26
C PRO A 46 4.66 -3.65 -22.95
N THR A 47 5.16 -4.72 -22.34
CA THR A 47 4.38 -5.93 -22.04
C THR A 47 3.81 -5.91 -20.63
N TYR A 48 2.61 -6.44 -20.51
CA TYR A 48 1.99 -6.78 -19.24
C TYR A 48 2.42 -8.19 -18.82
N PHE A 49 2.42 -8.44 -17.51
CA PHE A 49 2.43 -9.79 -17.00
C PHE A 49 1.03 -10.14 -16.52
N GLU A 50 0.56 -11.34 -16.83
CA GLU A 50 -0.73 -11.85 -16.37
C GLU A 50 -0.57 -13.26 -15.79
N SER A 51 -1.28 -13.52 -14.69
CA SER A 51 -1.49 -14.83 -14.11
C SER A 51 -2.98 -15.03 -13.88
N SER A 52 -3.52 -16.14 -14.36
CA SER A 52 -4.96 -16.45 -14.30
C SER A 52 -5.18 -17.68 -13.43
N ASN A 53 -5.34 -17.45 -12.13
CA ASN A 53 -5.43 -18.50 -11.10
C ASN A 53 -6.83 -18.58 -10.50
N ASP A 54 -7.40 -17.44 -10.11
CA ASP A 54 -8.76 -17.31 -9.55
C ASP A 54 -9.58 -16.31 -10.38
N ARG A 55 -10.77 -16.73 -10.84
CA ARG A 55 -11.67 -15.87 -11.62
C ARG A 55 -12.44 -14.85 -10.77
N PHE A 56 -12.56 -15.10 -9.47
CA PHE A 56 -13.35 -14.29 -8.55
C PHE A 56 -12.54 -13.14 -7.95
N SER A 57 -11.25 -13.34 -7.74
CA SER A 57 -10.32 -12.30 -7.26
C SER A 57 -9.25 -11.99 -8.31
N LYS A 58 -9.25 -10.76 -8.82
CA LYS A 58 -8.21 -10.26 -9.74
C LYS A 58 -7.59 -8.97 -9.22
N ILE A 59 -6.25 -8.93 -9.14
CA ILE A 59 -5.46 -7.77 -8.77
C ILE A 59 -4.87 -7.13 -10.02
N GLY A 60 -5.07 -5.83 -10.19
CA GLY A 60 -4.31 -4.99 -11.11
C GLY A 60 -3.22 -4.24 -10.35
N VAL A 61 -2.01 -4.20 -10.88
CA VAL A 61 -0.94 -3.33 -10.36
C VAL A 61 -0.37 -2.52 -11.50
N ILE A 62 -0.50 -1.20 -11.39
CA ILE A 62 0.09 -0.25 -12.33
C ILE A 62 0.93 0.75 -11.56
N ASN A 63 1.77 1.51 -12.26
CA ASN A 63 2.43 2.65 -11.65
C ASN A 63 2.06 3.95 -12.36
N THR A 64 2.20 5.05 -11.64
CA THR A 64 2.10 6.40 -12.21
C THR A 64 3.21 6.65 -13.24
N GLN A 65 3.00 7.63 -14.12
CA GLN A 65 3.94 7.99 -15.17
C GLN A 65 5.27 8.44 -14.57
N GLU A 66 5.21 9.26 -13.52
CA GLU A 66 6.37 9.70 -12.76
C GLU A 66 6.40 9.07 -11.37
N SER A 67 7.62 8.84 -10.85
CA SER A 67 7.82 8.45 -9.44
C SER A 67 7.70 9.67 -8.54
N ASN A 68 6.48 10.19 -8.41
CA ASN A 68 6.15 11.27 -7.51
C ASN A 68 4.67 11.25 -7.14
N ILE A 69 4.34 11.57 -5.89
CA ILE A 69 2.95 11.57 -5.44
C ILE A 69 2.07 12.59 -6.16
N ARG A 70 2.63 13.71 -6.63
CA ARG A 70 1.86 14.71 -7.41
C ARG A 70 1.30 14.14 -8.71
N ASP A 71 1.90 13.07 -9.23
CA ASP A 71 1.52 12.44 -10.49
C ASP A 71 0.11 11.85 -10.45
N ILE A 72 -0.43 11.60 -9.24
CA ILE A 72 -1.82 11.21 -9.02
C ILE A 72 -2.80 12.18 -9.70
N SER A 73 -2.49 13.48 -9.73
CA SER A 73 -3.33 14.52 -10.35
C SER A 73 -2.71 15.26 -11.54
N GLU A 74 -1.40 15.13 -11.81
CA GLU A 74 -0.75 15.90 -12.89
C GLU A 74 -0.76 15.21 -14.26
N ASN A 75 -0.80 13.87 -14.32
CA ASN A 75 -0.71 13.10 -15.57
C ASN A 75 -1.90 12.14 -15.77
N GLU A 76 -3.12 12.68 -15.68
CA GLU A 76 -4.35 11.89 -15.72
C GLU A 76 -4.52 11.13 -17.04
N ALA A 77 -4.18 11.76 -18.18
CA ALA A 77 -4.30 11.13 -19.49
C ALA A 77 -3.50 9.82 -19.62
N TYR A 78 -2.37 9.69 -18.91
CA TYR A 78 -1.61 8.45 -18.87
C TYR A 78 -2.36 7.36 -18.11
N LEU A 79 -2.94 7.68 -16.95
CA LEU A 79 -3.74 6.73 -16.19
C LEU A 79 -4.98 6.30 -16.98
N ASP A 80 -5.63 7.22 -17.68
CA ASP A 80 -6.78 6.93 -18.53
C ASP A 80 -6.42 5.92 -19.65
N GLU A 81 -5.29 6.11 -20.34
CA GLU A 81 -4.81 5.16 -21.36
C GLU A 81 -4.54 3.76 -20.76
N VAL A 82 -3.96 3.71 -19.57
CA VAL A 82 -3.70 2.45 -18.86
C VAL A 82 -5.01 1.80 -18.43
N PHE A 83 -5.99 2.58 -17.96
CA PHE A 83 -7.32 2.08 -17.56
C PHE A 83 -8.09 1.52 -18.74
N ASP A 84 -8.08 2.21 -19.87
CA ASP A 84 -8.67 1.72 -21.13
C ASP A 84 -8.03 0.40 -21.54
N THR A 85 -6.70 0.30 -21.45
CA THR A 85 -5.99 -0.95 -21.75
C THR A 85 -6.38 -2.09 -20.80
N LEU A 86 -6.49 -1.80 -19.49
CA LEU A 86 -6.92 -2.78 -18.49
C LEU A 86 -8.35 -3.27 -18.76
N ARG A 87 -9.26 -2.35 -19.13
CA ARG A 87 -10.65 -2.66 -19.45
C ARG A 87 -10.74 -3.53 -20.70
N ASP A 88 -10.11 -3.10 -21.79
CA ASP A 88 -10.29 -3.69 -23.11
C ASP A 88 -9.53 -5.01 -23.28
N GLN A 89 -8.30 -5.10 -22.76
CA GLN A 89 -7.43 -6.26 -22.99
C GLN A 89 -7.48 -7.28 -21.86
N TYR A 90 -7.75 -6.85 -20.61
CA TYR A 90 -7.63 -7.69 -19.42
C TYR A 90 -8.96 -7.91 -18.69
N GLN A 91 -10.08 -7.44 -19.24
CA GLN A 91 -11.41 -7.55 -18.65
C GLN A 91 -11.43 -7.05 -17.19
N PHE A 92 -10.71 -5.97 -16.94
CA PHE A 92 -10.58 -5.37 -15.62
C PHE A 92 -11.35 -4.05 -15.59
N PRO A 93 -12.62 -4.05 -15.10
CA PRO A 93 -13.43 -2.83 -15.04
C PRO A 93 -12.95 -1.93 -13.91
N VAL A 94 -12.05 -1.00 -14.22
CA VAL A 94 -11.45 -0.07 -13.23
C VAL A 94 -12.52 0.68 -12.45
N ASP A 95 -13.55 1.17 -13.13
CA ASP A 95 -14.65 1.96 -12.55
C ASP A 95 -15.54 1.18 -11.56
N GLN A 96 -15.36 -0.14 -11.44
CA GLN A 96 -16.08 -1.02 -10.50
C GLN A 96 -15.12 -1.72 -9.52
N SER A 97 -13.85 -1.32 -9.52
CA SER A 97 -12.80 -1.93 -8.72
C SER A 97 -12.47 -1.05 -7.52
N ALA A 98 -12.04 -1.66 -6.41
CA ALA A 98 -11.41 -0.89 -5.34
C ALA A 98 -10.04 -0.37 -5.84
N ILE A 99 -9.73 0.90 -5.60
CA ILE A 99 -8.49 1.55 -6.03
C ILE A 99 -7.69 1.97 -4.81
N TYR A 100 -6.41 1.61 -4.79
CA TYR A 100 -5.45 1.99 -3.76
C TYR A 100 -4.22 2.66 -4.37
N TYR A 101 -3.94 3.89 -3.95
CA TYR A 101 -2.69 4.59 -4.30
C TYR A 101 -1.64 4.24 -3.24
N LEU A 102 -0.67 3.40 -3.58
CA LEU A 102 0.39 2.97 -2.65
C LEU A 102 1.69 3.74 -2.93
N PHE A 103 2.01 4.68 -2.04
CA PHE A 103 3.11 5.62 -2.21
C PHE A 103 4.07 5.63 -1.01
N ASP A 104 5.32 5.98 -1.30
CA ASP A 104 6.33 6.16 -0.27
C ASP A 104 6.24 7.58 0.29
N ARG A 105 6.33 7.71 1.61
CA ARG A 105 6.60 9.01 2.24
C ARG A 105 8.10 9.31 2.14
N ASP A 106 8.60 9.51 0.92
CA ASP A 106 9.97 9.97 0.68
C ASP A 106 10.06 11.49 0.84
N PRO A 107 10.69 12.01 1.92
CA PRO A 107 10.76 13.44 2.18
C PRO A 107 11.66 14.21 1.20
N LYS A 108 12.42 13.52 0.34
CA LYS A 108 13.27 14.15 -0.68
C LYS A 108 12.60 14.28 -2.04
N SER A 109 11.76 13.31 -2.38
CA SER A 109 11.08 13.26 -3.67
C SER A 109 9.67 13.85 -3.58
N ASN A 110 8.97 13.57 -2.49
CA ASN A 110 7.62 14.05 -2.21
C ASN A 110 7.71 15.19 -1.17
N THR A 111 8.06 16.40 -1.63
CA THR A 111 8.39 17.53 -0.73
C THR A 111 7.20 18.42 -0.37
N ASP A 112 6.10 18.34 -1.12
CA ASP A 112 4.91 19.16 -0.89
C ASP A 112 3.99 18.50 0.15
N SER A 113 4.27 18.75 1.43
CA SER A 113 3.47 18.20 2.54
C SER A 113 2.01 18.65 2.50
N ALA A 114 1.71 19.85 1.98
CA ALA A 114 0.34 20.34 1.87
C ALA A 114 -0.46 19.57 0.80
N LEU A 115 0.19 19.24 -0.32
CA LEU A 115 -0.41 18.37 -1.34
C LEU A 115 -0.64 16.95 -0.81
N ILE A 116 0.33 16.39 -0.07
CA ILE A 116 0.18 15.07 0.56
C ILE A 116 -1.00 15.07 1.53
N GLU A 117 -1.09 16.09 2.39
CA GLU A 117 -2.20 16.26 3.33
C GLU A 117 -3.55 16.38 2.62
N LYS A 118 -3.62 17.16 1.52
CA LYS A 118 -4.81 17.22 0.66
C LYS A 118 -5.19 15.83 0.17
N TYR A 119 -4.26 15.04 -0.33
CA TYR A 119 -4.56 13.67 -0.79
C TYR A 119 -5.03 12.76 0.32
N ILE A 120 -4.46 12.84 1.52
CA ILE A 120 -4.92 12.07 2.68
C ILE A 120 -6.39 12.36 3.00
N LEU A 121 -6.80 13.63 2.85
CA LEU A 121 -8.17 14.08 3.15
C LEU A 121 -9.15 13.91 1.98
N SER A 122 -8.66 13.72 0.74
CA SER A 122 -9.50 13.60 -0.46
C SER A 122 -9.55 12.21 -1.08
N LEU A 123 -8.52 11.37 -0.87
CA LEU A 123 -8.45 9.98 -1.36
C LEU A 123 -8.66 9.04 -0.17
N THR A 124 -9.91 8.97 0.28
CA THR A 124 -10.26 8.36 1.58
C THR A 124 -10.93 7.01 1.44
N ASN A 125 -11.63 6.79 0.33
CA ASN A 125 -12.44 5.61 0.09
C ASN A 125 -11.96 4.89 -1.18
N PRO A 126 -11.77 3.55 -1.15
CA PRO A 126 -11.28 2.81 -2.30
C PRO A 126 -12.19 2.85 -3.54
N TYR A 127 -13.48 3.17 -3.38
CA TYR A 127 -14.47 3.10 -4.45
C TYR A 127 -14.90 4.48 -4.97
N ASP A 128 -15.16 5.44 -4.08
CA ASP A 128 -15.72 6.74 -4.48
C ASP A 128 -15.40 7.85 -3.47
N ASN A 129 -15.02 9.03 -3.95
CA ASN A 129 -14.72 10.22 -3.13
C ASN A 129 -15.50 11.46 -3.63
N ASP A 130 -16.75 11.27 -4.02
CA ASP A 130 -17.68 12.31 -4.48
C ASP A 130 -17.13 13.09 -5.70
N ASP A 131 -16.80 14.38 -5.49
CA ASP A 131 -16.31 15.29 -6.53
C ASP A 131 -14.81 15.09 -6.84
N TYR A 132 -14.14 14.17 -6.14
CA TYR A 132 -12.73 13.83 -6.36
C TYR A 132 -12.56 12.44 -6.98
N LYS A 133 -11.32 12.10 -7.32
CA LYS A 133 -11.01 10.82 -7.96
C LYS A 133 -11.28 9.67 -6.98
N ALA A 134 -11.83 8.56 -7.49
CA ALA A 134 -11.98 7.33 -6.74
C ALA A 134 -10.63 6.79 -6.25
N GLY A 135 -10.62 6.16 -5.08
CA GLY A 135 -9.49 5.45 -4.52
C GLY A 135 -8.97 6.01 -3.21
N GLN A 136 -8.21 5.19 -2.50
CA GLN A 136 -7.68 5.52 -1.18
C GLN A 136 -6.15 5.62 -1.19
N LEU A 137 -5.60 6.68 -0.59
CA LEU A 137 -4.16 6.83 -0.43
C LEU A 137 -3.64 5.99 0.74
N LEU A 138 -2.62 5.18 0.45
CA LEU A 138 -1.88 4.37 1.40
C LEU A 138 -0.41 4.81 1.42
N LEU A 139 0.02 5.37 2.55
CA LEU A 139 1.41 5.81 2.73
C LEU A 139 2.24 4.76 3.48
N SER A 140 3.51 4.64 3.07
CA SER A 140 4.52 3.85 3.77
C SER A 140 5.70 4.74 4.21
N TYR A 141 6.09 4.62 5.47
CA TYR A 141 7.01 5.53 6.16
C TYR A 141 8.30 4.82 6.57
N PRO A 142 9.48 5.25 6.06
CA PRO A 142 9.65 6.23 4.98
C PRO A 142 9.35 5.66 3.58
N SER A 143 9.23 4.34 3.45
CA SER A 143 8.95 3.67 2.17
C SER A 143 8.27 2.33 2.37
N ILE A 144 7.84 1.69 1.28
CA ILE A 144 7.16 0.39 1.28
C ILE A 144 8.02 -0.74 1.85
N GLU A 145 9.35 -0.61 1.86
CA GLU A 145 10.24 -1.55 2.53
C GLU A 145 9.92 -1.70 4.03
N SER A 146 9.29 -0.70 4.64
CA SER A 146 8.80 -0.75 6.02
C SER A 146 7.78 -1.87 6.24
N TYR A 147 6.95 -2.15 5.23
CA TYR A 147 6.03 -3.29 5.25
C TYR A 147 6.78 -4.63 5.20
N ILE A 148 7.88 -4.70 4.44
CA ILE A 148 8.71 -5.91 4.42
C ILE A 148 9.30 -6.13 5.82
N ILE A 149 9.84 -5.09 6.47
CA ILE A 149 10.42 -5.24 7.81
C ILE A 149 9.36 -5.66 8.85
N SER A 150 8.15 -5.11 8.81
CA SER A 150 7.09 -5.45 9.77
C SER A 150 6.65 -6.92 9.69
N ASN A 151 6.85 -7.58 8.55
CA ASN A 151 6.63 -9.02 8.41
C ASN A 151 7.61 -9.86 9.26
N PHE A 152 8.80 -9.33 9.60
CA PHE A 152 9.87 -10.13 10.22
C PHE A 152 10.44 -9.56 11.51
N ARG A 153 10.11 -8.31 11.87
CA ARG A 153 10.63 -7.61 13.05
C ARG A 153 9.49 -7.01 13.86
N ASP A 154 9.72 -6.85 15.16
CA ASP A 154 8.94 -5.95 16.00
C ASP A 154 9.41 -4.51 15.68
N THR A 155 8.54 -3.68 15.12
CA THR A 155 8.96 -2.38 14.58
C THR A 155 9.35 -1.40 15.68
N ALA A 156 8.90 -1.62 16.93
CA ALA A 156 9.31 -0.80 18.07
C ALA A 156 10.80 -0.97 18.43
N ASN A 157 11.40 -2.11 18.05
CA ASN A 157 12.81 -2.41 18.27
C ASN A 157 13.70 -2.07 17.05
N VAL A 158 13.12 -1.55 15.98
CA VAL A 158 13.85 -1.16 14.78
C VAL A 158 14.18 0.33 14.85
N PRO A 159 15.39 0.76 14.42
CA PRO A 159 15.73 2.17 14.33
C PRO A 159 14.73 2.96 13.48
N GLN A 160 14.62 4.25 13.76
CA GLN A 160 13.96 5.19 12.86
C GLN A 160 14.86 5.48 11.65
N PHE A 161 14.24 5.83 10.52
CA PHE A 161 14.96 6.07 9.27
C PHE A 161 14.58 7.40 8.64
N LEU A 162 15.57 8.12 8.14
CA LEU A 162 15.33 9.36 7.41
C LEU A 162 14.78 9.10 6.00
N LEU A 163 15.25 8.03 5.34
CA LEU A 163 14.99 7.79 3.93
C LEU A 163 14.79 6.29 3.63
N GLY A 164 14.00 5.99 2.61
CA GLY A 164 13.78 4.62 2.15
C GLY A 164 15.07 3.89 1.73
N LYS A 165 16.10 4.61 1.28
CA LYS A 165 17.42 4.01 0.99
C LYS A 165 18.10 3.40 2.23
N ASP A 166 17.85 3.99 3.40
CA ASP A 166 18.44 3.56 4.67
C ASP A 166 17.69 2.31 5.18
N VAL A 167 16.38 2.24 4.93
CA VAL A 167 15.56 1.03 5.14
C VAL A 167 16.04 -0.11 4.24
N LYS A 168 16.33 0.17 2.96
CA LYS A 168 16.90 -0.83 2.03
C LYS A 168 18.27 -1.35 2.50
N ALA A 169 19.12 -0.47 3.02
CA ALA A 169 20.40 -0.88 3.60
C ALA A 169 20.21 -1.81 4.81
N TYR A 170 19.28 -1.47 5.71
CA TYR A 170 18.93 -2.33 6.85
C TYR A 170 18.45 -3.72 6.39
N ILE A 171 17.59 -3.81 5.38
CA ILE A 171 17.17 -5.11 4.79
C ILE A 171 18.38 -5.86 4.23
N GLY A 172 19.29 -5.18 3.54
CA GLY A 172 20.50 -5.79 2.97
C GLY A 172 21.44 -6.39 4.03
N GLU A 173 21.50 -5.79 5.21
CA GLU A 173 22.28 -6.28 6.36
C GLU A 173 21.57 -7.43 7.09
N ASN A 174 20.25 -7.52 6.98
CA ASN A 174 19.39 -8.51 7.64
C ASN A 174 18.90 -9.56 6.62
N THR A 175 19.78 -10.48 6.24
CA THR A 175 19.52 -11.44 5.14
C THR A 175 18.32 -12.36 5.31
N ASP A 176 17.75 -12.48 6.52
CA ASP A 176 16.53 -13.23 6.78
C ASP A 176 15.25 -12.48 6.37
N ILE A 177 15.31 -11.16 6.21
CA ILE A 177 14.23 -10.31 5.70
C ILE A 177 14.17 -10.43 4.17
N GLN A 178 13.26 -11.28 3.67
CA GLN A 178 13.16 -11.55 2.24
C GLN A 178 11.69 -11.59 1.79
N ILE A 179 11.38 -10.91 0.68
CA ILE A 179 10.00 -10.86 0.13
C ILE A 179 9.47 -12.26 -0.12
N ASN A 180 10.25 -13.16 -0.73
CA ASN A 180 9.82 -14.54 -1.03
C ASN A 180 9.56 -15.40 0.22
N ARG A 181 9.93 -14.93 1.42
CA ARG A 181 9.63 -15.58 2.70
C ARG A 181 8.37 -15.03 3.38
N ILE A 182 7.69 -14.05 2.77
CA ILE A 182 6.38 -13.60 3.24
C ILE A 182 5.42 -14.79 3.17
N SER A 183 4.83 -15.11 4.33
CA SER A 183 3.90 -16.20 4.56
C SER A 183 2.65 -15.69 5.27
N GLU A 184 1.69 -16.58 5.52
CA GLU A 184 0.51 -16.25 6.33
C GLU A 184 0.89 -15.72 7.72
N GLU A 185 1.83 -16.38 8.39
CA GLU A 185 2.28 -16.01 9.73
C GLU A 185 2.93 -14.61 9.74
N THR A 186 3.73 -14.30 8.73
CA THR A 186 4.40 -12.99 8.65
C THR A 186 3.43 -11.88 8.27
N LEU A 187 2.39 -12.16 7.47
CA LEU A 187 1.32 -11.20 7.17
C LEU A 187 0.50 -10.85 8.43
N ILE A 188 0.14 -11.86 9.22
CA ILE A 188 -0.52 -11.64 10.51
C ILE A 188 0.37 -10.80 11.42
N LYS A 189 1.67 -11.09 11.48
CA LYS A 189 2.63 -10.29 12.22
C LYS A 189 2.67 -8.84 11.74
N ALA A 190 2.76 -8.60 10.43
CA ALA A 190 2.76 -7.24 9.89
C ALA A 190 1.48 -6.46 10.25
N ALA A 191 0.34 -7.15 10.30
CA ALA A 191 -0.90 -6.56 10.78
C ALA A 191 -0.89 -6.26 12.29
N ASP A 192 -0.27 -7.13 13.11
CA ASP A 192 -0.08 -6.87 14.54
C ASP A 192 0.81 -5.65 14.76
N GLU A 193 1.90 -5.50 13.99
CA GLU A 193 2.78 -4.32 14.08
C GLU A 193 2.04 -3.03 13.68
N PHE A 194 1.17 -3.07 12.65
CA PHE A 194 0.32 -1.95 12.26
C PHE A 194 -0.61 -1.51 13.40
N LEU A 195 -1.32 -2.47 14.02
CA LEU A 195 -2.22 -2.19 15.14
C LEU A 195 -1.47 -1.70 16.39
N ARG A 196 -0.30 -2.28 16.69
CA ARG A 196 0.55 -1.84 17.80
C ARG A 196 1.03 -0.41 17.61
N TYR A 197 1.43 -0.04 16.40
CA TYR A 197 1.82 1.34 16.11
C TYR A 197 0.68 2.31 16.43
N LEU A 198 -0.51 2.09 15.86
CA LEU A 198 -1.69 2.93 16.11
C LEU A 198 -2.04 3.01 17.60
N SER A 199 -2.01 1.87 18.30
CA SER A 199 -2.25 1.83 19.75
C SER A 199 -1.18 2.58 20.55
N SER A 200 0.10 2.47 20.18
CA SER A 200 1.20 3.16 20.87
C SER A 200 1.11 4.67 20.70
N GLU A 201 0.61 5.11 19.55
CA GLU A 201 0.38 6.51 19.23
C GLU A 201 -0.96 7.06 19.72
N GLN A 202 -1.78 6.20 20.34
CA GLN A 202 -3.14 6.51 20.79
C GLN A 202 -4.04 7.02 19.65
N ILE A 203 -3.84 6.47 18.45
CA ILE A 203 -4.64 6.79 17.27
C ILE A 203 -5.85 5.86 17.24
N THR A 204 -7.03 6.46 17.43
CA THR A 204 -8.31 5.79 17.17
C THR A 204 -8.55 5.69 15.68
N PHE A 205 -9.17 4.60 15.23
CA PHE A 205 -9.43 4.39 13.82
C PHE A 205 -10.69 3.56 13.61
N ASP A 206 -11.32 3.79 12.46
CA ASP A 206 -12.27 2.89 11.82
C ASP A 206 -11.61 2.36 10.54
N VAL A 207 -11.78 1.08 10.24
CA VAL A 207 -11.22 0.46 9.02
C VAL A 207 -11.92 1.01 7.78
N ASP A 208 -13.21 1.29 7.87
CA ASP A 208 -14.01 1.80 6.75
C ASP A 208 -13.87 3.33 6.59
N GLU A 209 -13.59 4.05 7.68
CA GLU A 209 -13.40 5.52 7.70
C GLU A 209 -11.99 5.93 8.22
N PHE A 210 -10.93 5.41 7.59
CA PHE A 210 -9.56 5.56 8.10
C PHE A 210 -8.92 6.95 7.87
N SER A 211 -9.60 7.92 7.24
CA SER A 211 -8.98 9.20 6.83
C SER A 211 -8.42 9.99 8.03
N GLU A 212 -9.17 10.11 9.12
CA GLU A 212 -8.71 10.81 10.33
C GLU A 212 -7.47 10.14 10.94
N ALA A 213 -7.46 8.81 10.98
CA ALA A 213 -6.31 8.04 11.47
C ALA A 213 -5.09 8.23 10.56
N SER A 214 -5.29 8.22 9.24
CA SER A 214 -4.23 8.46 8.25
C SER A 214 -3.61 9.85 8.42
N HIS A 215 -4.43 10.88 8.63
CA HIS A 215 -3.98 12.24 8.90
C HIS A 215 -3.21 12.36 10.23
N ALA A 216 -3.69 11.69 11.28
CA ALA A 216 -3.01 11.65 12.57
C ALA A 216 -1.63 10.97 12.49
N VAL A 217 -1.53 9.85 11.75
CA VAL A 217 -0.26 9.17 11.46
C VAL A 217 0.68 10.14 10.73
N PHE A 218 0.22 10.77 9.65
CA PHE A 218 1.02 11.71 8.88
C PHE A 218 1.55 12.86 9.73
N THR A 219 0.69 13.51 10.51
CA THR A 219 1.06 14.63 11.38
C THR A 219 2.14 14.23 12.40
N LYS A 220 1.99 13.07 13.05
CA LYS A 220 2.97 12.56 14.04
C LYS A 220 4.30 12.21 13.38
N GLN A 221 4.26 11.51 12.24
CA GLN A 221 5.45 11.11 11.48
C GLN A 221 6.22 12.33 10.96
N GLU A 222 5.54 13.35 10.44
CA GLU A 222 6.19 14.60 10.02
C GLU A 222 6.82 15.33 11.21
N ALA A 223 6.17 15.35 12.38
CA ALA A 223 6.75 15.95 13.58
C ALA A 223 8.02 15.23 14.06
N GLU A 224 8.03 13.89 14.06
CA GLU A 224 9.23 13.08 14.38
C GLU A 224 10.35 13.35 13.38
N TYR A 225 10.04 13.36 12.07
CA TYR A 225 11.01 13.65 11.02
C TYR A 225 11.61 15.06 11.16
N LEU A 226 10.79 16.09 11.36
CA LEU A 226 11.22 17.48 11.54
C LEU A 226 12.05 17.68 12.82
N SER A 227 11.86 16.84 13.85
CA SER A 227 12.69 16.82 15.05
C SER A 227 14.09 16.20 14.82
N GLY A 228 14.31 15.61 13.64
CA GLY A 228 15.57 14.97 13.24
C GLY A 228 15.69 13.49 13.62
N GLN A 229 14.67 12.89 14.23
CA GLN A 229 14.68 11.47 14.59
C GLN A 229 14.47 10.56 13.38
N GLY A 230 13.78 11.06 12.36
CA GLY A 230 13.38 10.31 11.18
C GLY A 230 11.95 9.80 11.30
N PHE A 231 11.61 8.84 10.45
CA PHE A 231 10.31 8.18 10.47
C PHE A 231 10.40 6.86 11.23
N ARG A 232 9.37 6.57 12.03
CA ARG A 232 9.11 5.22 12.53
C ARG A 232 8.52 4.37 11.41
N LEU A 233 8.95 3.11 11.34
CA LEU A 233 8.45 2.18 10.34
C LEU A 233 6.93 1.97 10.48
N PHE A 234 6.21 2.34 9.44
CA PHE A 234 4.76 2.14 9.35
C PHE A 234 4.35 1.99 7.89
N SER A 235 3.38 1.12 7.58
CA SER A 235 2.84 1.01 6.22
C SER A 235 1.36 0.73 6.25
N MET A 236 0.62 1.56 5.52
CA MET A 236 -0.82 1.44 5.34
C MET A 236 -1.22 0.32 4.37
N LEU A 237 -0.29 -0.44 3.80
CA LEU A 237 -0.66 -1.61 3.00
C LEU A 237 -1.50 -2.62 3.81
N THR A 238 -1.29 -2.71 5.13
CA THR A 238 -2.13 -3.50 6.03
C THR A 238 -3.60 -3.08 5.99
N LEU A 239 -3.89 -1.78 5.89
CA LEU A 239 -5.25 -1.26 5.86
C LEU A 239 -6.06 -1.85 4.70
N ALA A 240 -5.45 -1.94 3.52
CA ALA A 240 -6.08 -2.56 2.36
C ALA A 240 -6.48 -4.02 2.65
N PHE A 241 -5.61 -4.80 3.31
CA PHE A 241 -5.94 -6.19 3.68
C PHE A 241 -7.09 -6.28 4.69
N LEU A 242 -7.18 -5.35 5.63
CA LEU A 242 -8.27 -5.28 6.60
C LEU A 242 -9.59 -4.93 5.90
N GLN A 243 -9.62 -3.88 5.07
CA GLN A 243 -10.80 -3.45 4.31
C GLN A 243 -11.30 -4.53 3.33
N MET A 244 -10.37 -5.23 2.68
CA MET A 244 -10.73 -6.36 1.80
C MET A 244 -11.20 -7.60 2.57
N GLY A 245 -11.09 -7.63 3.91
CA GLY A 245 -11.36 -8.80 4.73
C GLY A 245 -10.42 -9.98 4.44
N ILE A 246 -9.22 -9.71 3.91
CA ILE A 246 -8.16 -10.72 3.75
C ILE A 246 -7.54 -11.01 5.11
N ILE A 247 -7.36 -9.97 5.93
CA ILE A 247 -6.98 -10.12 7.33
C ILE A 247 -8.20 -9.76 8.17
N GLU A 248 -8.61 -10.69 9.02
CA GLU A 248 -9.74 -10.51 9.91
C GLU A 248 -9.23 -10.43 11.35
N SER A 249 -9.77 -9.48 12.12
CA SER A 249 -9.57 -9.42 13.56
C SER A 249 -10.77 -10.07 14.24
N GLU A 250 -10.52 -11.00 15.16
CA GLU A 250 -11.55 -11.65 15.98
C GLU A 250 -12.29 -10.67 16.92
N LYS A 251 -11.89 -9.40 16.96
CA LYS A 251 -12.41 -8.36 17.87
C LYS A 251 -13.31 -7.31 17.22
N PHE A 252 -13.62 -7.42 15.93
CA PHE A 252 -14.63 -6.58 15.29
C PHE A 252 -15.77 -7.49 14.80
N GLU A 253 -16.63 -7.92 15.73
CA GLU A 253 -18.02 -8.13 15.34
C GLU A 253 -18.56 -6.74 14.98
N ILE A 254 -18.88 -6.56 13.70
CA ILE A 254 -19.50 -5.35 13.14
C ILE A 254 -20.86 -5.13 13.79
#